data_AF-A0A1Q5CDG1-F1
#
_entry.id   AF-A0A1Q5CDG1-F1
#
_cell.length_a   1.000
_cell.length_b   1.000
_cell.length_c   1.000
_cell.angle_alpha   90.00
_cell.angle_beta   90.00
_cell.angle_gamma   90.00
#
_symmetry.space_group_name_H-M   'P 1'
#
loop_
_entity.id
_entity.type
_entity.pdbx_description
1 polymer ?
#
loop_
_entity_poly.entity_id
_entity_poly.type
_entity_poly.pdbx_seq_one_letter_code
_entity_poly.pdbx_strand_id
1 'polypeptide(L)'
;MTSSLFVTWDGGGNVPPALGIAAELQRRGHTVRMLGHPRQRQAVEAAGLRFEPYRHARAWSPVTRTNSPQWAVKYLRLFTETAVGADVAESLRREPADVAVVDCMLLAGIRAAQGLSVPQVTLVHTLHRYLHGPWARGPIGLVARAKGMSPARLWGRSDLSVSGQLSDLESD
;
A
#
# COMPACT_ATOMS: atom_id res chain seq x y z
N MET A 1 22.56 -5.29 -6.12
CA MET A 1 21.90 -5.00 -4.83
C MET A 1 20.95 -3.84 -5.06
N THR A 2 19.68 -3.97 -4.66
CA THR A 2 18.62 -2.98 -4.93
C THR A 2 17.96 -2.62 -3.62
N SER A 3 17.55 -1.37 -3.47
CA SER A 3 16.86 -0.84 -2.31
C SER A 3 15.37 -0.69 -2.58
N SER A 4 14.53 -1.16 -1.65
CA SER A 4 13.07 -1.14 -1.82
C SER A 4 12.37 -0.57 -0.59
N LEU A 5 11.41 0.33 -0.82
CA LEU A 5 10.49 0.81 0.20
C LEU A 5 9.14 0.14 0.05
N PHE A 6 8.75 -0.66 1.03
CA PHE A 6 7.41 -1.23 1.11
C PHE A 6 6.51 -0.33 1.93
N VAL A 7 5.32 0.00 1.40
CA VAL A 7 4.35 0.89 2.05
C VAL A 7 3.06 0.12 2.27
N THR A 8 2.69 -0.05 3.55
CA THR A 8 1.56 -0.89 3.97
C THR A 8 0.66 -0.18 4.99
N TRP A 9 -0.52 -0.72 5.23
CA TRP A 9 -1.44 -0.29 6.28
C TRP A 9 -1.90 -1.48 7.12
N ASP A 10 -2.36 -1.25 8.35
CA ASP A 10 -2.78 -2.33 9.24
C ASP A 10 -4.20 -2.81 8.90
N GLY A 11 -4.31 -3.51 7.76
CA GLY A 11 -5.55 -4.10 7.25
C GLY A 11 -5.72 -5.58 7.58
N GLY A 12 -4.77 -6.18 8.30
CA GLY A 12 -4.71 -7.61 8.60
C GLY A 12 -4.29 -8.47 7.40
N GLY A 13 -5.09 -8.48 6.32
CA GLY A 13 -4.90 -9.37 5.17
C GLY A 13 -3.77 -8.98 4.20
N ASN A 14 -3.32 -7.73 4.23
CA ASN A 14 -2.33 -7.20 3.30
C ASN A 14 -0.88 -7.33 3.78
N VAL A 15 -0.69 -7.42 5.10
CA VAL A 15 0.61 -7.42 5.74
C VAL A 15 1.39 -8.72 5.47
N PRO A 16 0.80 -9.93 5.57
CA PRO A 16 1.54 -11.17 5.36
C PRO A 16 2.13 -11.32 3.94
N PRO A 17 1.39 -11.03 2.84
CA PRO A 17 1.97 -11.05 1.50
C PRO A 17 3.13 -10.06 1.32
N ALA A 18 2.98 -8.83 1.85
CA ALA A 18 4.03 -7.81 1.79
C ALA A 18 5.30 -8.27 2.53
N LEU A 19 5.14 -8.84 3.73
CA LEU A 19 6.24 -9.38 4.52
C LEU A 19 6.94 -10.54 3.83
N GLY A 20 6.19 -11.46 3.22
CA GLY A 20 6.77 -12.61 2.50
C GLY A 20 7.65 -12.19 1.33
N ILE A 21 7.17 -11.23 0.52
CA ILE A 21 7.95 -10.68 -0.60
C ILE A 21 9.17 -9.91 -0.09
N ALA A 22 8.99 -9.06 0.92
CA ALA A 22 10.06 -8.28 1.51
C ALA A 22 11.17 -9.16 2.11
N ALA A 23 10.80 -10.22 2.84
CA ALA A 23 11.74 -11.17 3.42
C ALA A 23 12.51 -11.94 2.33
N GLU A 24 11.85 -12.36 1.26
CA GLU A 24 12.51 -13.05 0.15
C GLU A 24 13.49 -12.13 -0.60
N LEU A 25 13.13 -10.86 -0.82
CA LEU A 25 14.05 -9.87 -1.39
C LEU A 25 15.27 -9.65 -0.47
N GLN A 26 15.06 -9.53 0.83
CA GLN A 26 16.16 -9.40 1.80
C GLN A 26 17.08 -10.64 1.78
N ARG A 27 16.52 -11.84 1.74
CA ARG A 27 17.27 -13.11 1.67
C ARG A 27 18.13 -13.19 0.40
N ARG A 28 17.68 -12.61 -0.71
CA ARG A 28 18.44 -12.49 -1.97
C ARG A 28 19.51 -11.39 -1.94
N GLY A 29 19.66 -10.69 -0.81
CA GLY A 29 20.68 -9.65 -0.62
C GLY A 29 20.23 -8.24 -1.03
N HIS A 30 18.93 -7.99 -1.17
CA HIS A 30 18.40 -6.64 -1.38
C HIS A 30 18.18 -5.90 -0.05
N THR A 31 18.21 -4.57 -0.08
CA THR A 31 17.93 -3.73 1.10
C THR A 31 16.44 -3.42 1.14
N VAL A 32 15.76 -3.81 2.21
CA VAL A 32 14.30 -3.63 2.33
C VAL A 32 13.95 -2.88 3.61
N ARG A 33 13.04 -1.92 3.47
CA ARG A 33 12.44 -1.15 4.58
C ARG A 33 10.93 -1.12 4.43
N MET A 34 10.24 -1.21 5.57
CA MET A 34 8.78 -1.26 5.65
C MET A 34 8.26 0.00 6.34
N LEU A 35 7.49 0.81 5.63
CA LEU A 35 6.76 1.97 6.15
C LEU A 35 5.30 1.60 6.40
N GLY A 36 4.83 1.80 7.64
CA GLY A 36 3.48 1.43 8.02
C GLY A 36 3.02 1.97 9.38
N HIS A 37 1.87 1.48 9.86
CA HIS A 37 1.35 1.86 11.17
C HIS A 37 2.16 1.22 12.30
N PRO A 38 2.34 1.88 13.45
CA PRO A 38 3.17 1.37 14.56
C PRO A 38 2.84 -0.06 15.02
N ARG A 39 1.58 -0.49 14.91
CA ARG A 39 1.15 -1.86 15.25
C ARG A 39 1.80 -2.96 14.41
N GLN A 40 2.26 -2.63 13.20
CA GLN A 40 2.92 -3.57 12.30
C GLN A 40 4.39 -3.81 12.69
N ARG A 41 4.97 -2.98 13.56
CA ARG A 41 6.38 -3.05 13.98
C ARG A 41 6.80 -4.46 14.38
N GLN A 42 6.07 -5.07 15.30
CA GLN A 42 6.43 -6.37 15.86
C GLN A 42 6.49 -7.45 14.77
N ALA A 43 5.51 -7.48 13.86
CA ALA A 43 5.48 -8.46 12.78
C ALA A 43 6.61 -8.23 11.75
N VAL A 44 6.93 -6.97 11.46
CA VAL A 44 8.02 -6.59 10.55
C VAL A 44 9.38 -6.95 11.13
N GLU A 45 9.64 -6.55 12.37
CA GLU A 45 10.92 -6.80 13.04
C GLU A 45 11.13 -8.30 13.31
N ALA A 46 10.06 -9.05 13.62
CA ALA A 46 10.12 -10.52 13.74
C ALA A 46 10.48 -11.21 12.42
N ALA A 47 10.21 -10.58 11.28
CA ALA A 47 10.65 -11.05 9.96
C ALA A 47 12.08 -10.61 9.59
N GLY A 48 12.81 -9.95 10.51
CA GLY A 48 14.17 -9.45 10.27
C GLY A 48 14.23 -8.19 9.40
N LEU A 49 13.09 -7.54 9.15
CA LEU A 49 12.98 -6.38 8.28
C LEU A 49 13.07 -5.08 9.08
N ARG A 50 13.62 -4.02 8.45
CA ARG A 50 13.66 -2.68 9.06
C ARG A 50 12.28 -2.02 9.00
N PHE A 51 11.76 -1.63 10.16
CA PHE A 51 10.48 -0.93 10.28
C PHE A 51 10.63 0.59 10.43
N GLU A 52 9.80 1.33 9.71
CA GLU A 52 9.59 2.76 9.83
C GLU A 52 8.10 3.05 10.13
N PRO A 53 7.77 3.72 11.24
CA PRO A 53 6.39 4.14 11.50
C PRO A 53 6.02 5.37 10.66
N TYR A 54 4.76 5.45 10.24
CA TYR A 54 4.17 6.71 9.81
C TYR A 54 4.30 7.78 10.90
N ARG A 55 4.61 9.02 10.49
CA ARG A 55 4.77 10.18 11.39
C ARG A 55 3.54 11.06 11.36
N HIS A 56 2.95 11.25 10.18
CA HIS A 56 1.82 12.15 9.97
C HIS A 56 0.50 11.40 9.84
N ALA A 57 0.50 10.17 9.31
CA ALA A 57 -0.72 9.38 9.18
C ALA A 57 -1.35 9.10 10.55
N ARG A 58 -2.68 9.22 10.63
CA ARG A 58 -3.40 9.02 11.89
C ARG A 58 -3.25 7.58 12.38
N ALA A 59 -3.29 7.40 13.70
CA ALA A 59 -3.34 6.08 14.31
C ALA A 59 -4.54 5.29 13.76
N TRP A 60 -4.25 4.12 13.19
CA TRP A 60 -5.24 3.20 12.64
C TRP A 60 -5.38 1.98 13.54
N SER A 61 -6.61 1.50 13.70
CA SER A 61 -6.90 0.23 14.37
C SER A 61 -8.05 -0.48 13.65
N PRO A 62 -7.81 -1.70 13.11
CA PRO A 62 -8.86 -2.48 12.45
C PRO A 62 -9.93 -3.00 13.42
N VAL A 63 -9.73 -2.86 14.74
CA VAL A 63 -10.57 -3.50 15.79
C VAL A 63 -11.88 -2.74 16.09
N THR A 64 -12.14 -1.58 15.47
CA THR A 64 -13.47 -0.97 15.60
C THR A 64 -14.49 -1.67 14.69
N ARG A 65 -15.20 -2.67 15.23
CA ARG A 65 -16.47 -3.16 14.67
C ARG A 65 -17.49 -2.01 14.66
N THR A 66 -17.53 -1.26 13.58
CA THR A 66 -18.65 -0.38 13.29
C THR A 66 -19.47 -1.01 12.18
N ASN A 67 -20.58 -1.66 12.52
CA ASN A 67 -21.62 -2.13 11.59
C ASN A 67 -22.39 -0.95 10.96
N SER A 68 -21.73 0.19 10.74
CA SER A 68 -22.32 1.44 10.28
C SER A 68 -21.55 1.94 9.05
N PRO A 69 -22.16 2.80 8.20
CA PRO A 69 -21.48 3.44 7.07
C PRO A 69 -20.21 4.23 7.46
N GLN A 70 -19.98 4.45 8.76
CA GLN A 70 -18.74 5.04 9.29
C GLN A 70 -17.51 4.16 8.98
N TRP A 71 -17.68 2.84 8.82
CA TRP A 71 -16.59 1.96 8.40
C TRP A 71 -16.11 2.33 6.99
N ALA A 72 -17.02 2.45 6.01
CA ALA A 72 -16.66 2.85 4.65
C ALA A 72 -15.98 4.22 4.60
N VAL A 73 -16.43 5.18 5.40
CA VAL A 73 -15.80 6.51 5.52
C VAL A 73 -14.40 6.43 6.13
N LYS A 74 -14.16 5.58 7.14
CA LYS A 74 -12.84 5.37 7.72
C LYS A 74 -11.84 4.81 6.72
N TYR A 75 -12.24 3.79 5.96
CA TYR A 75 -11.39 3.17 4.93
C TYR A 75 -11.14 4.14 3.77
N LEU A 76 -12.18 4.83 3.30
CA LEU A 76 -12.03 5.89 2.30
C LEU A 76 -11.01 6.95 2.73
N ARG A 77 -11.07 7.39 4.00
CA ARG A 77 -10.13 8.36 4.54
C ARG A 77 -8.72 7.80 4.51
N LEU A 78 -8.48 6.61 5.07
CA LEU A 78 -7.19 5.94 5.08
C LEU A 78 -6.56 5.86 3.68
N PHE A 79 -7.33 5.40 2.69
CA PHE A 79 -6.88 5.19 1.31
C PHE A 79 -6.58 6.48 0.56
N THR A 80 -7.18 7.59 0.98
CA THR A 80 -7.06 8.90 0.33
C THR A 80 -6.42 9.95 1.23
N GLU A 81 -5.75 9.53 2.31
CA GLU A 81 -5.17 10.43 3.30
C GLU A 81 -3.86 11.02 2.77
N THR A 82 -3.80 12.33 2.63
CA THR A 82 -2.60 13.03 2.15
C THR A 82 -1.40 12.85 3.09
N ALA A 83 -1.66 12.60 4.38
CA ALA A 83 -0.61 12.35 5.37
C ALA A 83 0.21 11.09 5.06
N VAL A 84 -0.43 10.01 4.60
CA VAL A 84 0.29 8.81 4.11
C VAL A 84 1.20 9.15 2.94
N GLY A 85 0.72 9.98 2.01
CA GLY A 85 1.54 10.47 0.90
C GLY A 85 2.72 11.34 1.35
N ALA A 86 2.52 12.18 2.37
CA ALA A 86 3.59 12.99 2.95
C ALA A 86 4.66 12.12 3.64
N ASP A 87 4.25 11.12 4.42
CA ASP A 87 5.16 10.17 5.05
C ASP A 87 5.97 9.38 4.01
N VAL A 88 5.34 8.91 2.94
CA VAL A 88 6.05 8.24 1.82
C VAL A 88 7.08 9.17 1.19
N ALA A 89 6.69 10.41 0.88
CA ALA A 89 7.59 11.38 0.27
C ALA A 89 8.75 11.77 1.20
N GLU A 90 8.50 11.92 2.49
CA GLU A 90 9.53 12.20 3.50
C GLU A 90 10.50 11.03 3.64
N SER A 91 9.99 9.79 3.72
CA SER A 91 10.80 8.58 3.80
C SER A 91 11.68 8.40 2.56
N LEU A 92 11.14 8.62 1.35
CA LEU A 92 11.88 8.53 0.09
C LEU A 92 12.92 9.65 -0.08
N ARG A 93 12.65 10.87 0.40
CA ARG A 93 13.63 11.97 0.36
C ARG A 93 14.76 11.78 1.36
N ARG A 94 14.45 11.27 2.55
CA ARG A 94 15.43 11.05 3.62
C ARG A 94 16.37 9.91 3.28
N GLU A 95 15.84 8.85 2.70
CA GLU A 95 16.59 7.68 2.26
C GLU A 95 16.00 7.25 0.92
N PRO A 96 16.66 7.49 -0.24
CA PRO A 96 16.16 7.07 -1.53
C PRO A 96 15.98 5.54 -1.62
N ALA A 97 15.04 5.09 -2.45
CA ALA A 97 14.93 3.68 -2.85
C ALA A 97 14.86 3.59 -4.37
N ASP A 98 15.39 2.50 -4.92
CA ASP A 98 15.33 2.21 -6.36
C ASP A 98 13.91 1.84 -6.80
N VAL A 99 13.09 1.31 -5.90
CA VAL A 99 11.68 0.97 -6.14
C VAL A 99 10.81 1.15 -4.90
N ALA A 100 9.61 1.66 -5.09
CA ALA A 100 8.57 1.71 -4.06
C ALA A 100 7.50 0.63 -4.33
N VAL A 101 7.30 -0.27 -3.37
CA VAL A 101 6.23 -1.29 -3.41
C VAL A 101 5.09 -0.82 -2.52
N VAL A 102 3.98 -0.37 -3.12
CA VAL A 102 2.88 0.28 -2.39
C VAL A 102 1.62 -0.57 -2.46
N ASP A 103 0.95 -0.75 -1.32
CA ASP A 103 -0.38 -1.36 -1.25
C ASP A 103 -1.36 -0.68 -2.20
N CYS A 104 -2.10 -1.46 -3.00
CA CYS A 104 -2.98 -0.94 -4.05
C CYS A 104 -4.08 0.00 -3.54
N MET A 105 -4.44 -0.06 -2.26
CA MET A 105 -5.45 0.79 -1.66
C MET A 105 -4.88 2.13 -1.16
N LEU A 106 -3.55 2.27 -1.01
CA LEU A 106 -2.91 3.50 -0.52
C LEU A 106 -2.61 4.49 -1.66
N LEU A 107 -3.68 5.04 -2.24
CA LEU A 107 -3.60 5.90 -3.43
C LEU A 107 -2.73 7.14 -3.21
N ALA A 108 -2.76 7.71 -2.01
CA ALA A 108 -1.91 8.86 -1.68
C ALA A 108 -0.42 8.51 -1.66
N GLY A 109 -0.07 7.29 -1.23
CA GLY A 109 1.31 6.78 -1.26
C GLY A 109 1.80 6.52 -2.68
N ILE A 110 0.96 5.88 -3.51
CA ILE A 110 1.22 5.68 -4.95
C ILE A 110 1.49 7.03 -5.64
N ARG A 111 0.59 8.00 -5.43
CA ARG A 111 0.75 9.34 -6.02
C ARG A 111 2.04 10.03 -5.56
N ALA A 112 2.43 9.86 -4.29
CA ALA A 112 3.64 10.47 -3.75
C ALA A 112 4.92 9.88 -4.38
N ALA A 113 4.99 8.55 -4.52
CA ALA A 113 6.11 7.88 -5.19
C ALA A 113 6.21 8.31 -6.68
N GLN A 114 5.08 8.33 -7.39
CA GLN A 114 5.02 8.82 -8.78
C GLN A 114 5.43 10.28 -8.91
N GLY A 115 5.03 11.14 -7.97
CA GLY A 115 5.42 12.56 -7.96
C GLY A 115 6.91 12.78 -7.73
N LEU A 116 7.62 11.79 -7.17
CA LEU A 116 9.07 11.78 -7.00
C LEU A 116 9.80 10.99 -8.11
N SER A 117 9.08 10.52 -9.13
CA SER A 117 9.62 9.71 -10.22
C SER A 117 10.36 8.45 -9.76
N VAL A 118 9.97 7.88 -8.61
CA VAL A 118 10.50 6.60 -8.12
C VAL A 118 9.75 5.47 -8.82
N PRO A 119 10.45 4.49 -9.43
CA PRO A 119 9.81 3.30 -9.99
C PRO A 119 8.89 2.64 -8.97
N GLN A 120 7.69 2.23 -9.38
CA GLN A 120 6.71 1.73 -8.42
C GLN A 120 6.02 0.44 -8.83
N VAL A 121 5.83 -0.42 -7.83
CA VAL A 121 5.09 -1.66 -7.93
C VAL A 121 3.87 -1.56 -7.03
N THR A 122 2.70 -1.81 -7.58
CA THR A 122 1.48 -1.88 -6.78
C THR A 122 1.26 -3.32 -6.29
N LEU A 123 1.18 -3.51 -4.98
CA LEU A 123 0.91 -4.80 -4.37
C LEU A 123 -0.60 -5.01 -4.24
N VAL A 124 -1.13 -5.99 -4.96
CA VAL A 124 -2.55 -6.33 -4.99
C VAL A 124 -2.76 -7.62 -4.18
N HIS A 125 -3.31 -7.48 -2.98
CA HIS A 125 -3.58 -8.60 -2.05
C HIS A 125 -5.07 -8.97 -1.95
N THR A 126 -5.92 -8.34 -2.77
CA THR A 126 -7.36 -8.61 -2.89
C THR A 126 -7.75 -8.96 -4.33
N LEU A 127 -8.93 -9.56 -4.54
CA LEU A 127 -9.42 -9.97 -5.86
C LEU A 127 -9.34 -8.84 -6.90
N HIS A 128 -8.64 -9.08 -8.02
CA HIS A 128 -8.45 -8.11 -9.10
C HIS A 128 -9.79 -7.58 -9.64
N ARG A 129 -10.75 -8.48 -9.87
CA ARG A 129 -12.13 -8.14 -10.30
C ARG A 129 -12.88 -7.25 -9.31
N TYR A 130 -12.67 -7.44 -8.01
CA TYR A 130 -13.27 -6.59 -6.97
C TYR A 130 -12.66 -5.18 -6.99
N LEU A 131 -11.34 -5.11 -7.12
CA LEU A 131 -10.58 -3.87 -7.12
C LEU A 131 -10.91 -2.99 -8.34
N HIS A 132 -10.91 -3.57 -9.55
CA HIS A 132 -11.21 -2.87 -10.80
C HIS A 132 -12.71 -2.70 -11.09
N GLY A 133 -13.57 -3.39 -10.33
CA GLY A 133 -15.03 -3.30 -10.43
C GLY A 133 -15.65 -2.52 -9.26
N PRO A 134 -16.32 -3.18 -8.30
CA PRO A 134 -17.06 -2.54 -7.21
C PRO A 134 -16.29 -1.50 -6.41
N TRP A 135 -14.99 -1.70 -6.17
CA TRP A 135 -14.20 -0.77 -5.35
C TRP A 135 -13.84 0.52 -6.11
N ALA A 136 -13.26 0.39 -7.31
CA ALA A 136 -12.87 1.55 -8.13
C ALA A 136 -14.06 2.30 -8.75
N ARG A 137 -15.20 1.63 -8.95
CA ARG A 137 -16.44 2.25 -9.49
C ARG A 137 -17.41 2.70 -8.40
N GLY A 138 -17.18 2.26 -7.16
CA GLY A 138 -17.99 2.61 -6.01
C GLY A 138 -17.66 3.98 -5.39
N PRO A 139 -18.22 4.28 -4.21
CA PRO A 139 -18.05 5.57 -3.53
C PRO A 139 -16.58 5.94 -3.27
N ILE A 140 -15.73 4.93 -3.04
CA ILE A 140 -14.30 5.13 -2.80
C ILE A 140 -13.61 5.70 -4.05
N GLY A 141 -13.81 5.07 -5.20
CA GLY A 141 -13.23 5.53 -6.46
C GLY A 141 -13.75 6.91 -6.90
N LEU A 142 -15.02 7.21 -6.63
CA LEU A 142 -15.61 8.53 -6.88
C LEU A 142 -14.91 9.64 -6.08
N VAL A 143 -14.74 9.46 -4.77
CA VAL A 143 -14.05 10.44 -3.93
C VAL A 143 -12.57 10.52 -4.27
N ALA A 144 -11.92 9.39 -4.57
CA ALA A 144 -10.53 9.37 -4.98
C ALA A 144 -10.33 10.20 -6.28
N ARG A 145 -11.21 10.05 -7.28
CA ARG A 145 -11.19 10.87 -8.50
C ARG A 145 -11.40 12.36 -8.21
N ALA A 146 -12.36 12.70 -7.35
CA ALA A 146 -12.58 14.09 -6.94
C ALA A 146 -11.35 14.72 -6.26
N LYS A 147 -10.55 13.91 -5.55
CA LYS A 147 -9.26 14.32 -4.96
C LYS A 147 -8.07 14.25 -5.94
N GLY A 148 -8.30 14.04 -7.24
CA GLY A 148 -7.26 13.90 -8.25
C GLY A 148 -6.47 12.59 -8.20
N MET A 149 -6.93 11.60 -7.42
CA MET A 149 -6.33 10.29 -7.23
C MET A 149 -7.15 9.21 -7.93
N SER A 150 -7.32 9.32 -9.25
CA SER A 150 -8.06 8.32 -10.02
C SER A 150 -7.39 6.94 -9.91
N PRO A 151 -8.02 5.91 -9.31
CA PRO A 151 -7.38 4.61 -9.07
C PRO A 151 -6.89 3.95 -10.35
N ALA A 152 -7.72 3.92 -11.41
CA ALA A 152 -7.35 3.34 -12.70
C ALA A 152 -6.11 4.02 -13.33
N ARG A 153 -5.97 5.34 -13.16
CA ARG A 153 -4.80 6.08 -13.66
C ARG A 153 -3.57 5.78 -12.82
N LEU A 154 -3.71 5.74 -11.50
CA LEU A 154 -2.60 5.48 -10.59
C LEU A 154 -2.06 4.06 -10.75
N TRP A 155 -2.94 3.05 -10.82
CA TRP A 155 -2.55 1.67 -11.04
C TRP A 155 -1.96 1.45 -12.45
N GLY A 156 -2.56 2.02 -13.49
CA GLY A 156 -2.07 1.90 -14.87
C GLY A 156 -0.71 2.58 -15.13
N ARG A 157 -0.25 3.44 -14.21
CA ARG A 157 1.09 4.03 -14.23
C ARG A 157 2.08 3.30 -13.32
N SER A 158 1.68 2.17 -12.71
CA SER A 158 2.62 1.32 -11.98
C SER A 158 3.39 0.47 -12.97
N ASP A 159 4.70 0.35 -12.76
CA ASP A 159 5.58 -0.42 -13.65
C ASP A 159 5.31 -1.92 -13.56
N LEU A 160 4.75 -2.39 -12.43
CA LEU A 160 4.29 -3.76 -12.24
C LEU A 160 3.15 -3.83 -11.21
N SER A 161 2.19 -4.74 -11.41
CA SER A 161 1.21 -5.13 -10.38
C SER A 161 1.44 -6.58 -10.00
N VAL A 162 1.75 -6.84 -8.72
CA VAL A 162 1.94 -8.21 -8.21
C VAL A 162 0.66 -8.63 -7.50
N SER A 163 -0.04 -9.62 -8.06
CA SER A 163 -1.19 -10.28 -7.44
C SER A 163 -0.83 -11.68 -6.98
N GLY A 164 -1.17 -12.04 -5.74
CA GLY A 164 -0.89 -13.36 -5.16
C GLY A 164 -1.77 -14.51 -5.67
N GLN A 165 -2.35 -14.40 -6.86
CA GLN A 165 -3.21 -15.44 -7.45
C GLN A 165 -2.56 -16.02 -8.70
N LEU A 166 -2.52 -17.36 -8.79
CA LEU A 166 -2.35 -18.04 -10.07
C LEU A 166 -3.51 -17.62 -11.00
N SER A 167 -3.19 -17.41 -12.27
CA SER A 167 -4.10 -17.02 -13.37
C SER A 167 -5.25 -18.00 -13.65
N ASP A 168 -5.35 -19.11 -12.93
CA ASP A 168 -6.23 -20.24 -13.26
C ASP A 168 -7.59 -20.23 -12.55
N LEU A 169 -7.92 -19.17 -11.80
CA LEU A 169 -9.18 -19.08 -11.04
C LEU A 169 -10.21 -18.08 -11.61
N GLU A 170 -9.99 -17.57 -12.83
CA GLU A 170 -10.93 -16.64 -13.50
C GLU A 170 -11.82 -17.31 -14.57
N SER A 171 -11.82 -18.63 -14.68
CA SER A 171 -12.81 -19.38 -15.47
C SER A 171 -13.95 -19.85 -14.58
N ASP A 172 -15.01 -19.04 -14.52
CA ASP A 172 -16.41 -19.42 -14.77
C ASP A 172 -17.36 -18.21 -14.63
#